data_AF-A0AAV9KLC2-F1
#
_entry.id   AF-A0AAV9KLC2-F1
#
_cell.length_a   1.000
_cell.length_b   1.000
_cell.length_c   1.000
_cell.angle_alpha   90.00
_cell.angle_beta   90.00
_cell.angle_gamma   90.00
#
_symmetry.space_group_name_H-M   'P 1'
#
loop_
_entity.id
_entity.type
_entity.pdbx_description
1 polymer ?
#
loop_
_entity_poly.entity_id
_entity_poly.type
_entity_poly.pdbx_seq_one_letter_code
_entity_poly.pdbx_strand_id
1 'polypeptide(L)'
;MAIDPNVDPYGYLGMVRNSDGSITRLQKPLVLVDTSNDLSHLVVTKDIIINSSKNTWARIILPRELLHSTTSTPKLPLVIYFHGGGFIVATVDSPSFQGLYASIASEIPAVVVSIEYRQAPEHRLPAAYDDCMEALDWIKNKPDELLSNHADFSKCFLMGTSSGGNVVYHVGLRAAESWDNFKPLEIKGLILNQPFFGGSKRTQSEVRLANDKVLPPIISDIMWDLGLPEGANRDHEYSNPMVGIESNPNLLDQVKLLGWKILVTGCDGDPLIDRQVDLVKVLKELGVQVKGSFTQGFYHGSEIIDPLEVKKFSLLVKELISHF
;
A
#
# COMPACT_ATOMS: atom_id res chain seq x y z
N MET A 1 7.12 -25.73 12.90
CA MET A 1 8.36 -24.95 13.08
C MET A 1 8.32 -23.82 12.06
N ALA A 2 8.67 -22.58 12.42
CA ALA A 2 8.69 -21.49 11.44
C ALA A 2 9.71 -21.83 10.33
N ILE A 3 9.31 -21.67 9.07
CA ILE A 3 10.19 -21.93 7.93
C ILE A 3 11.25 -20.83 7.90
N ASP A 4 12.53 -21.18 7.80
CA ASP A 4 13.57 -20.16 7.63
C ASP A 4 13.54 -19.66 6.18
N PRO A 5 13.33 -18.35 5.93
CA PRO A 5 13.28 -17.78 4.59
C PRO A 5 14.57 -18.00 3.78
N ASN A 6 15.70 -18.27 4.44
CA ASN A 6 16.98 -18.54 3.78
C ASN A 6 17.17 -20.02 3.40
N VAL A 7 16.33 -20.93 3.94
CA VAL A 7 16.38 -22.37 3.66
C VAL A 7 15.34 -22.78 2.63
N ASP A 8 14.10 -22.31 2.80
CA ASP A 8 12.99 -22.56 1.86
C ASP A 8 12.22 -21.24 1.64
N PRO A 9 12.70 -20.38 0.72
CA PRO A 9 12.11 -19.06 0.53
C PRO A 9 10.69 -19.11 -0.06
N TYR A 10 10.39 -20.09 -0.92
CA TYR A 10 9.04 -20.26 -1.45
C TYR A 10 8.09 -20.79 -0.38
N GLY A 11 8.51 -21.80 0.39
CA GLY A 11 7.73 -22.31 1.51
C GLY A 11 7.47 -21.24 2.58
N TYR A 12 8.46 -20.39 2.87
CA TYR A 12 8.31 -19.23 3.76
C TYR A 12 7.20 -18.28 3.28
N LEU A 13 7.12 -18.04 1.97
CA LEU A 13 6.06 -17.26 1.34
C LEU A 13 4.73 -18.01 1.22
N GLY A 14 4.64 -19.24 1.71
CA GLY A 14 3.45 -20.08 1.58
C GLY A 14 3.19 -20.51 0.15
N MET A 15 4.25 -20.75 -0.63
CA MET A 15 4.18 -21.12 -2.04
C MET A 15 5.03 -22.35 -2.35
N VAL A 16 4.71 -23.01 -3.46
CA VAL A 16 5.54 -24.02 -4.09
C VAL A 16 5.91 -23.56 -5.48
N ARG A 17 7.19 -23.63 -5.83
CA ARG A 17 7.63 -23.41 -7.21
C ARG A 17 7.45 -24.70 -8.01
N ASN A 18 6.64 -24.63 -9.06
CA ASN A 18 6.33 -25.77 -9.93
C ASN A 18 7.47 -25.99 -10.95
N SER A 19 7.54 -27.19 -11.53
CA SER A 19 8.59 -27.58 -12.48
C SER A 19 8.53 -26.83 -13.82
N ASP A 20 7.36 -26.29 -14.17
CA ASP A 20 7.15 -25.45 -15.36
C ASP A 20 7.48 -23.96 -15.13
N GLY A 21 7.95 -23.60 -13.92
CA GLY A 21 8.29 -22.22 -13.54
C GLY A 21 7.13 -21.43 -12.95
N SER A 22 5.89 -21.94 -12.98
CA SER A 22 4.76 -21.34 -12.28
C SER A 22 4.86 -21.52 -10.77
N ILE A 23 3.98 -20.85 -10.01
CA ILE A 23 3.88 -21.00 -8.55
C ILE A 23 2.50 -21.53 -8.16
N THR A 24 2.47 -22.29 -7.06
CA THR A 24 1.24 -22.69 -6.38
C THR A 24 1.19 -22.02 -5.02
N ARG A 25 0.21 -21.15 -4.77
CA ARG A 25 -0.03 -20.58 -3.42
C ARG A 25 -0.72 -21.62 -2.54
N LEU A 26 -0.16 -21.90 -1.38
CA LEU A 26 -0.66 -22.92 -0.43
C LEU A 26 -1.77 -22.41 0.49
N GLN A 27 -1.99 -21.10 0.54
CA GLN A 27 -3.11 -20.52 1.26
C GLN A 27 -4.42 -20.75 0.51
N LYS A 28 -5.48 -21.13 1.24
CA LYS A 28 -6.83 -21.24 0.69
C LYS A 28 -7.37 -19.84 0.36
N PRO A 29 -8.18 -19.68 -0.69
CA PRO A 29 -8.89 -18.43 -0.94
C PRO A 29 -9.75 -18.10 0.28
N LEU A 30 -9.61 -16.87 0.77
CA LEU A 30 -10.39 -16.36 1.89
C LEU A 30 -11.81 -16.02 1.45
N VAL A 31 -12.76 -16.14 2.38
CA VAL A 31 -14.20 -15.91 2.15
C VAL A 31 -14.51 -14.43 2.37
N LEU A 32 -15.29 -13.81 1.47
CA LEU A 32 -15.76 -12.43 1.64
C LEU A 32 -16.45 -12.26 3.01
N VAL A 33 -16.13 -11.17 3.72
CA VAL A 33 -16.61 -10.94 5.09
C VAL A 33 -17.44 -9.65 5.12
N ASP A 34 -18.73 -9.80 5.38
CA ASP A 34 -19.63 -8.69 5.71
C ASP A 34 -19.90 -8.68 7.23
N THR A 35 -19.36 -7.67 7.92
CA THR A 35 -19.53 -7.49 9.37
C THR A 35 -20.58 -6.44 9.72
N SER A 36 -21.35 -5.95 8.73
CA SER A 36 -22.38 -4.92 8.94
C SER A 36 -23.35 -5.28 10.08
N ASN A 37 -23.70 -6.56 10.18
CA ASN A 37 -24.64 -7.10 11.18
C ASN A 37 -23.99 -7.55 12.51
N ASP A 38 -22.66 -7.56 12.63
CA ASP A 38 -21.96 -7.97 13.85
C ASP A 38 -21.60 -6.76 14.72
N LEU A 39 -22.37 -6.54 15.79
CA LEU A 39 -22.22 -5.42 16.72
C LEU A 39 -20.98 -5.50 17.61
N SER A 40 -20.23 -6.62 17.61
CA SER A 40 -19.03 -6.78 18.44
C SER A 40 -17.80 -6.07 17.87
N HIS A 41 -17.84 -5.68 16.59
CA HIS A 41 -16.74 -5.00 15.92
C HIS A 41 -16.88 -3.47 16.00
N LEU A 42 -15.78 -2.78 16.37
CA LEU A 42 -15.70 -1.31 16.39
C LEU A 42 -15.78 -0.67 15.00
N VAL A 43 -15.57 -1.48 13.96
CA VAL A 43 -15.59 -1.07 12.56
C VAL A 43 -16.67 -1.82 11.82
N VAL A 44 -17.14 -1.22 10.73
CA VAL A 44 -18.05 -1.85 9.76
C VAL A 44 -17.26 -2.09 8.49
N THR A 45 -17.35 -3.30 7.95
CA THR A 45 -16.73 -3.66 6.68
C THR A 45 -17.76 -4.09 5.65
N LYS A 46 -17.55 -3.70 4.39
CA LYS A 46 -18.35 -4.12 3.24
C LYS A 46 -17.47 -4.34 2.02
N ASP A 47 -17.60 -5.51 1.39
CA ASP A 47 -16.89 -5.85 0.17
C ASP A 47 -17.68 -5.39 -1.07
N ILE A 48 -17.01 -4.78 -2.04
CA ILE A 48 -17.58 -4.25 -3.28
C ILE A 48 -16.76 -4.71 -4.49
N ILE A 49 -17.43 -5.08 -5.58
CA ILE A 49 -16.77 -5.52 -6.81
C ILE A 49 -16.40 -4.30 -7.65
N ILE A 50 -15.12 -4.20 -8.03
CA ILE A 50 -14.62 -3.14 -8.92
C ILE A 50 -14.73 -3.60 -10.38
N ASN A 51 -14.13 -4.76 -10.70
CA ASN A 51 -14.19 -5.33 -12.04
C ASN A 51 -14.28 -6.87 -11.98
N SER A 52 -15.45 -7.40 -12.32
CA SER A 52 -15.70 -8.86 -12.33
C SER A 52 -14.83 -9.62 -13.32
N SER A 53 -14.46 -9.02 -14.47
CA SER A 53 -13.65 -9.70 -15.49
C SER A 53 -12.19 -9.89 -15.06
N LYS A 54 -11.70 -9.01 -14.18
CA LYS A 54 -10.36 -9.07 -13.59
C LYS A 54 -10.34 -9.67 -12.20
N ASN A 55 -11.52 -9.99 -11.65
CA ASN A 55 -11.71 -10.42 -10.27
C ASN A 55 -11.13 -9.43 -9.24
N THR A 56 -11.20 -8.13 -9.52
CA THR A 56 -10.76 -7.07 -8.59
C THR A 56 -11.95 -6.53 -7.81
N TRP A 57 -11.71 -6.27 -6.53
CA TRP A 57 -12.72 -5.85 -5.56
C TRP A 57 -12.06 -4.95 -4.51
N ALA A 58 -12.86 -4.37 -3.62
CA ALA A 58 -12.37 -3.56 -2.53
C ALA A 58 -13.19 -3.77 -1.26
N ARG A 59 -12.58 -3.52 -0.10
CA ARG A 59 -13.26 -3.50 1.19
C ARG A 59 -13.38 -2.07 1.69
N ILE A 60 -14.61 -1.61 1.85
CA ILE A 60 -14.94 -0.38 2.56
C ILE A 60 -14.87 -0.68 4.06
N ILE A 61 -14.18 0.17 4.82
CA ILE A 61 -14.01 0.08 6.27
C ILE A 61 -14.32 1.46 6.84
N LEU A 62 -15.24 1.54 7.80
CA LEU A 62 -15.55 2.79 8.49
C LEU A 62 -15.79 2.57 10.00
N PRO A 63 -15.58 3.60 10.84
CA PRO A 63 -15.95 3.55 12.25
C PRO A 63 -17.46 3.31 12.42
N ARG A 64 -17.85 2.34 13.26
CA ARG A 64 -19.27 1.99 13.47
C ARG A 64 -20.11 3.15 13.98
N GLU A 65 -19.51 4.04 14.77
CA GLU A 65 -20.16 5.22 15.34
C GLU A 65 -20.80 6.13 14.28
N LEU A 66 -20.29 6.11 13.04
CA LEU A 66 -20.86 6.87 11.93
C LEU A 66 -22.23 6.36 11.48
N LEU A 67 -22.56 5.08 11.69
CA LEU A 67 -23.84 4.50 11.30
C LEU A 67 -24.99 4.89 12.25
N HIS A 68 -24.68 5.26 13.49
CA HIS A 68 -25.67 5.53 14.53
C HIS A 68 -25.90 7.03 14.77
N SER A 69 -25.18 7.90 14.05
CA SER A 69 -25.36 9.33 14.21
C SER A 69 -26.66 9.80 13.58
N THR A 70 -27.60 10.24 14.43
CA THR A 70 -28.89 10.85 14.04
C THR A 70 -28.76 12.33 13.66
N THR A 71 -27.54 12.86 13.65
CA THR A 71 -27.21 14.22 13.22
C THR A 71 -26.39 14.19 11.94
N SER A 72 -26.37 15.30 11.20
CA SER A 72 -25.48 15.57 10.06
C SER A 72 -24.02 15.47 10.49
N THR A 73 -23.51 14.26 10.68
CA THR A 73 -22.09 14.03 10.96
C THR A 73 -21.30 14.47 9.74
N PRO A 74 -20.24 15.27 9.93
CA PRO A 74 -19.40 15.66 8.81
C PRO A 74 -18.78 14.40 8.21
N LYS A 75 -18.77 14.35 6.87
CA LYS A 75 -18.08 13.30 6.12
C LYS A 75 -16.60 13.28 6.50
N LEU A 76 -16.03 12.08 6.60
CA LEU A 76 -14.65 11.89 6.99
C LEU A 76 -13.73 11.84 5.76
N PRO A 77 -12.45 12.24 5.87
CA PRO A 77 -11.44 11.97 4.86
C PRO A 77 -11.46 10.53 4.36
N LEU A 78 -11.16 10.36 3.08
CA LEU A 78 -11.12 9.06 2.41
C LEU A 78 -9.67 8.60 2.26
N VAL A 79 -9.34 7.42 2.79
CA VAL A 79 -8.05 6.76 2.58
C VAL A 79 -8.25 5.58 1.63
N ILE A 80 -7.62 5.63 0.46
CA ILE A 80 -7.59 4.50 -0.47
C ILE A 80 -6.30 3.73 -0.19
N TYR A 81 -6.45 2.52 0.32
CA TYR A 81 -5.36 1.70 0.83
C TYR A 81 -4.97 0.59 -0.16
N PHE A 82 -3.67 0.41 -0.36
CA PHE A 82 -3.10 -0.68 -1.14
C PHE A 82 -2.28 -1.60 -0.23
N HIS A 83 -2.61 -2.90 -0.22
CA HIS A 83 -1.98 -3.85 0.70
C HIS A 83 -0.53 -4.19 0.30
N GLY A 84 0.23 -4.75 1.25
CA GLY A 84 1.58 -5.27 1.01
C GLY A 84 1.60 -6.70 0.47
N GLY A 85 2.78 -7.33 0.46
CA GLY A 85 2.95 -8.73 0.04
C GLY A 85 3.78 -8.92 -1.23
N GLY A 86 4.64 -7.96 -1.57
CA GLY A 86 5.61 -8.10 -2.67
C GLY A 86 4.98 -8.31 -4.03
N PHE A 87 3.74 -7.84 -4.23
CA PHE A 87 2.89 -8.06 -5.41
C PHE A 87 2.42 -9.50 -5.67
N ILE A 88 2.84 -10.46 -4.84
CA ILE A 88 2.66 -11.88 -5.13
C ILE A 88 1.88 -12.66 -4.08
N VAL A 89 1.76 -12.12 -2.86
CA VAL A 89 1.05 -12.74 -1.74
C VAL A 89 0.26 -11.71 -0.94
N ALA A 90 -0.43 -12.18 0.09
CA ALA A 90 -1.36 -11.44 0.94
C ALA A 90 -2.57 -10.89 0.17
N THR A 91 -3.60 -10.43 0.86
CA THR A 91 -4.85 -9.94 0.28
C THR A 91 -5.41 -8.89 1.23
N VAL A 92 -6.42 -8.15 0.79
CA VAL A 92 -7.24 -7.29 1.63
C VAL A 92 -7.74 -8.03 2.88
N ASP A 93 -8.06 -9.32 2.78
CA ASP A 93 -8.56 -10.11 3.90
C ASP A 93 -7.48 -10.71 4.81
N SER A 94 -6.20 -10.58 4.47
CA SER A 94 -5.12 -11.20 5.25
C SER A 94 -5.14 -10.75 6.72
N PRO A 95 -5.04 -11.68 7.69
CA PRO A 95 -5.16 -11.37 9.12
C PRO A 95 -4.22 -10.27 9.61
N SER A 96 -3.02 -10.16 9.02
CA SER A 96 -2.04 -9.12 9.33
C SER A 96 -2.54 -7.70 9.03
N PHE A 97 -3.48 -7.51 8.10
CA PHE A 97 -4.04 -6.18 7.84
C PHE A 97 -5.26 -5.84 8.69
N GLN A 98 -5.91 -6.84 9.31
CA GLN A 98 -7.11 -6.59 10.13
C GLN A 98 -6.81 -5.69 11.33
N GLY A 99 -5.65 -5.87 11.98
CA GLY A 99 -5.19 -5.01 13.07
C GLY A 99 -4.95 -3.56 12.62
N LEU A 100 -4.35 -3.39 11.44
CA LEU A 100 -4.17 -2.07 10.83
C LEU A 100 -5.52 -1.41 10.52
N TYR A 101 -6.45 -2.11 9.87
CA TYR A 101 -7.77 -1.54 9.54
C TYR A 101 -8.56 -1.13 10.78
N ALA A 102 -8.54 -1.98 11.81
CA ALA A 102 -9.18 -1.67 13.09
C ALA A 102 -8.56 -0.43 13.71
N SER A 103 -7.22 -0.32 13.76
CA SER A 103 -6.54 0.85 14.31
C SER A 103 -6.77 2.11 13.48
N ILE A 104 -6.73 2.02 12.15
CA ILE A 104 -6.99 3.17 11.29
C ILE A 104 -8.41 3.67 11.55
N ALA A 105 -9.41 2.81 11.49
CA ALA A 105 -10.80 3.25 11.67
C ALA A 105 -11.13 3.67 13.11
N SER A 106 -10.38 3.24 14.13
CA SER A 106 -10.60 3.70 15.52
C SER A 106 -9.82 4.98 15.86
N GLU A 107 -8.58 5.11 15.38
CA GLU A 107 -7.67 6.20 15.78
C GLU A 107 -7.66 7.36 14.79
N ILE A 108 -7.85 7.05 13.50
CA ILE A 108 -7.89 8.01 12.41
C ILE A 108 -9.37 8.22 12.04
N PRO A 109 -9.90 9.46 12.14
CA PRO A 109 -11.26 9.74 11.70
C PRO A 109 -11.31 9.75 10.17
N ALA A 110 -11.27 8.57 9.54
CA ALA A 110 -11.29 8.38 8.09
C ALA A 110 -12.14 7.16 7.69
N VAL A 111 -12.67 7.21 6.48
CA VAL A 111 -13.19 6.02 5.79
C VAL A 111 -12.06 5.42 4.98
N VAL A 112 -11.86 4.10 5.06
CA VAL A 112 -10.81 3.39 4.31
C VAL A 112 -11.44 2.54 3.23
N VAL A 113 -10.84 2.52 2.04
CA VAL A 113 -11.18 1.60 0.96
C VAL A 113 -9.92 0.83 0.59
N SER A 114 -9.84 -0.44 1.02
CA SER A 114 -8.70 -1.30 0.75
C SER A 114 -8.91 -2.07 -0.55
N ILE A 115 -7.99 -1.92 -1.51
CA ILE A 115 -8.12 -2.45 -2.88
C ILE A 115 -7.47 -3.82 -3.01
N GLU A 116 -8.22 -4.80 -3.50
CA GLU A 116 -7.69 -6.08 -3.97
C GLU A 116 -7.34 -5.96 -5.46
N TYR A 117 -6.05 -5.82 -5.73
CA TYR A 117 -5.50 -5.76 -7.08
C TYR A 117 -4.93 -7.12 -7.51
N ARG A 118 -4.80 -7.34 -8.82
CA ARG A 118 -4.25 -8.62 -9.33
C ARG A 118 -2.79 -8.82 -8.97
N GLN A 119 -2.42 -10.08 -8.75
CA GLN A 119 -1.11 -10.47 -8.25
C GLN A 119 -0.25 -11.10 -9.33
N ALA A 120 1.06 -10.95 -9.16
CA ALA A 120 2.06 -11.60 -9.99
C ALA A 120 2.40 -12.99 -9.40
N PRO A 121 2.91 -13.94 -10.21
CA PRO A 121 3.35 -13.78 -11.60
C PRO A 121 2.22 -13.88 -12.65
N GLU A 122 1.00 -14.25 -12.27
CA GLU A 122 -0.13 -14.37 -13.21
C GLU A 122 -0.46 -13.03 -13.89
N HIS A 123 -0.28 -11.94 -13.14
CA HIS A 123 -0.45 -10.57 -13.60
C HIS A 123 0.73 -9.72 -13.12
N ARG A 124 1.88 -9.85 -13.79
CA ARG A 124 3.08 -9.02 -13.56
C ARG A 124 2.77 -7.52 -13.67
N LEU A 125 3.60 -6.70 -13.03
CA LEU A 125 3.54 -5.24 -13.16
C LEU A 125 3.61 -4.85 -14.64
N PRO A 126 2.79 -3.88 -15.11
CA PRO A 126 2.05 -2.88 -14.33
C PRO A 126 0.61 -3.26 -13.93
N ALA A 127 0.19 -4.53 -14.02
CA ALA A 127 -1.22 -4.90 -13.80
C ALA A 127 -1.82 -4.38 -12.48
N ALA A 128 -1.07 -4.45 -11.38
CA ALA A 128 -1.51 -3.91 -10.09
C ALA A 128 -1.72 -2.37 -10.14
N TYR A 129 -0.85 -1.63 -10.83
CA TYR A 129 -1.00 -0.18 -10.99
C TYR A 129 -2.24 0.15 -11.83
N ASP A 130 -2.47 -0.60 -12.90
CA ASP A 130 -3.63 -0.41 -13.77
C ASP A 130 -4.94 -0.69 -13.04
N ASP A 131 -4.98 -1.74 -12.21
CA ASP A 131 -6.15 -2.08 -11.40
C ASP A 131 -6.43 -1.05 -10.32
N CYS A 132 -5.38 -0.48 -9.72
CA CYS A 132 -5.53 0.57 -8.72
C CYS A 132 -6.00 1.89 -9.34
N MET A 133 -5.52 2.25 -10.54
CA MET A 133 -6.04 3.38 -11.31
C MET A 133 -7.52 3.18 -11.68
N GLU A 134 -7.89 1.96 -12.10
CA GLU A 134 -9.29 1.59 -12.36
C GLU A 134 -10.15 1.70 -11.09
N ALA A 135 -9.62 1.32 -9.93
CA ALA A 135 -10.33 1.46 -8.67
C ALA A 135 -10.58 2.94 -8.30
N LEU A 136 -9.61 3.84 -8.53
CA LEU A 136 -9.81 5.29 -8.34
C LEU A 136 -10.95 5.81 -9.23
N ASP A 137 -10.98 5.39 -10.50
CA ASP A 137 -12.05 5.76 -11.43
C ASP A 137 -13.42 5.19 -11.01
N TRP A 138 -13.45 3.93 -10.56
CA TRP A 138 -14.68 3.30 -10.08
C TRP A 138 -15.24 4.03 -8.85
N ILE A 139 -14.38 4.34 -7.88
CA ILE A 139 -14.76 5.02 -6.63
C ILE A 139 -15.37 6.39 -6.92
N LYS A 140 -14.79 7.18 -7.84
CA LYS A 140 -15.32 8.51 -8.17
C LYS A 140 -16.67 8.45 -8.90
N ASN A 141 -16.88 7.45 -9.77
CA ASN A 141 -18.00 7.40 -10.70
C ASN A 141 -19.22 6.65 -10.14
N LYS A 142 -18.99 5.63 -9.32
CA LYS A 142 -20.01 4.73 -8.78
C LYS A 142 -19.81 4.51 -7.28
N PRO A 143 -19.79 5.57 -6.46
CA PRO A 143 -19.56 5.41 -5.04
C PRO A 143 -20.66 4.56 -4.42
N ASP A 144 -20.27 3.56 -3.66
CA ASP A 144 -21.18 2.82 -2.78
C ASP A 144 -21.94 3.80 -1.85
N GLU A 145 -23.11 3.41 -1.37
CA GLU A 145 -23.91 4.23 -0.45
C GLU A 145 -23.12 4.59 0.83
N LEU A 146 -22.31 3.67 1.36
CA LEU A 146 -21.47 3.96 2.54
C LEU A 146 -20.45 5.08 2.24
N LEU A 147 -19.84 5.06 1.05
CA LEU A 147 -18.91 6.11 0.65
C LEU A 147 -19.63 7.43 0.37
N SER A 148 -20.75 7.36 -0.34
CA SER A 148 -21.57 8.53 -0.67
C SER A 148 -22.07 9.26 0.58
N ASN A 149 -22.39 8.52 1.65
CA ASN A 149 -22.93 9.08 2.88
C ASN A 149 -21.85 9.52 3.87
N HIS A 150 -20.72 8.81 3.94
CA HIS A 150 -19.75 9.00 5.04
C HIS A 150 -18.36 9.49 4.62
N ALA A 151 -17.98 9.42 3.33
CA ALA A 151 -16.65 9.83 2.85
C ALA A 151 -16.66 11.21 2.17
N ASP A 152 -15.65 12.02 2.49
CA ASP A 152 -15.37 13.32 1.88
C ASP A 152 -14.38 13.14 0.73
N PHE A 153 -14.91 13.14 -0.49
CA PHE A 153 -14.14 12.96 -1.71
C PHE A 153 -13.20 14.14 -2.00
N SER A 154 -13.41 15.29 -1.38
CA SER A 154 -12.49 16.44 -1.48
C SER A 154 -11.23 16.28 -0.61
N LYS A 155 -11.17 15.24 0.24
CA LYS A 155 -10.06 14.95 1.15
C LYS A 155 -9.62 13.50 1.02
N CYS A 156 -9.12 13.14 -0.16
CA CYS A 156 -8.63 11.80 -0.44
C CYS A 156 -7.11 11.67 -0.19
N PHE A 157 -6.68 10.54 0.36
CA PHE A 157 -5.28 10.17 0.55
C PHE A 157 -5.04 8.77 0.01
N LEU A 158 -3.95 8.60 -0.74
CA LEU A 158 -3.49 7.27 -1.15
C LEU A 158 -2.52 6.76 -0.11
N MET A 159 -2.71 5.53 0.35
CA MET A 159 -1.89 4.93 1.39
C MET A 159 -1.57 3.48 1.05
N GLY A 160 -0.40 3.00 1.44
CA GLY A 160 -0.06 1.61 1.22
C GLY A 160 1.22 1.21 1.92
N THR A 161 1.31 -0.09 2.20
CA THR A 161 2.40 -0.69 2.96
C THR A 161 3.22 -1.62 2.08
N SER A 162 4.55 -1.60 2.19
CA SER A 162 5.42 -2.50 1.41
C SER A 162 5.16 -2.35 -0.11
N SER A 163 4.81 -3.41 -0.83
CA SER A 163 4.41 -3.32 -2.25
C SER A 163 3.26 -2.34 -2.48
N GLY A 164 2.34 -2.21 -1.53
CA GLY A 164 1.29 -1.20 -1.58
C GLY A 164 1.83 0.24 -1.50
N GLY A 165 2.92 0.48 -0.76
CA GLY A 165 3.60 1.78 -0.75
C GLY A 165 4.28 2.09 -2.08
N ASN A 166 4.77 1.07 -2.78
CA ASN A 166 5.23 1.19 -4.16
C ASN A 166 4.06 1.49 -5.12
N VAL A 167 2.91 0.82 -4.96
CA VAL A 167 1.68 1.13 -5.71
C VAL A 167 1.27 2.59 -5.47
N VAL A 168 1.27 3.09 -4.23
CA VAL A 168 0.98 4.51 -3.94
C VAL A 168 1.88 5.44 -4.73
N TYR A 169 3.18 5.15 -4.81
CA TYR A 169 4.12 5.96 -5.58
C TYR A 169 3.72 6.02 -7.05
N HIS A 170 3.62 4.87 -7.72
CA HIS A 170 3.37 4.82 -9.17
C HIS A 170 1.95 5.26 -9.55
N VAL A 171 0.94 4.85 -8.79
CA VAL A 171 -0.46 5.27 -8.98
C VAL A 171 -0.62 6.75 -8.67
N GLY A 172 0.06 7.26 -7.62
CA GLY A 172 0.06 8.67 -7.29
C GLY A 172 0.63 9.54 -8.42
N LEU A 173 1.74 9.13 -9.03
CA LEU A 173 2.32 9.83 -10.19
C LEU A 173 1.35 9.85 -11.38
N ARG A 174 0.78 8.69 -11.76
CA ARG A 174 -0.19 8.59 -12.85
C ARG A 174 -1.48 9.39 -12.57
N ALA A 175 -1.94 9.37 -11.32
CA ALA A 175 -3.11 10.11 -10.89
C ALA A 175 -2.85 11.62 -10.87
N ALA A 176 -1.64 12.06 -10.55
CA ALA A 176 -1.26 13.47 -10.64
C ALA A 176 -1.30 13.95 -12.10
N GLU A 177 -0.71 13.20 -13.04
CA GLU A 177 -0.72 13.54 -14.48
C GLU A 177 -2.13 13.71 -15.05
N SER A 178 -3.11 12.96 -14.52
CA SER A 178 -4.50 12.96 -14.96
C SER A 178 -5.46 13.44 -13.86
N TRP A 179 -5.00 14.33 -12.98
CA TRP A 179 -5.70 14.72 -11.74
C TRP A 179 -7.12 15.26 -11.98
N ASP A 180 -7.34 15.96 -13.09
CA ASP A 180 -8.61 16.58 -13.43
C ASP A 180 -9.67 15.53 -13.80
N ASN A 181 -9.24 14.41 -14.40
CA ASN A 181 -10.09 13.28 -14.69
C ASN A 181 -10.67 12.65 -13.43
N PHE A 182 -10.01 12.78 -12.26
CA PHE A 182 -10.48 12.12 -11.03
C PHE A 182 -11.55 12.88 -10.25
N LYS A 183 -11.91 14.11 -10.66
CA LYS A 183 -13.00 14.84 -9.98
C LYS A 183 -14.31 14.03 -9.95
N PRO A 184 -15.05 14.01 -8.83
CA PRO A 184 -14.88 14.85 -7.62
C PRO A 184 -13.87 14.32 -6.58
N LEU A 185 -13.16 13.22 -6.87
CA LEU A 185 -12.13 12.67 -6.00
C LEU A 185 -10.86 13.53 -6.05
N GLU A 186 -10.61 14.31 -5.00
CA GLU A 186 -9.43 15.16 -4.88
C GLU A 186 -8.41 14.54 -3.93
N ILE A 187 -7.33 14.01 -4.51
CA ILE A 187 -6.18 13.51 -3.76
C ILE A 187 -5.41 14.71 -3.17
N LYS A 188 -5.03 14.62 -1.89
CA LYS A 188 -4.29 15.66 -1.15
C LYS A 188 -2.90 15.19 -0.73
N GLY A 189 -2.66 13.89 -0.67
CA GLY A 189 -1.35 13.37 -0.29
C GLY A 189 -1.19 11.87 -0.49
N LEU A 190 0.07 11.45 -0.41
CA LEU A 190 0.54 10.08 -0.60
C LEU A 190 1.24 9.60 0.67
N ILE A 191 0.84 8.44 1.20
CA ILE A 191 1.43 7.82 2.39
C ILE A 191 2.07 6.49 1.98
N LEU A 192 3.38 6.52 1.85
CA LEU A 192 4.21 5.38 1.45
C LEU A 192 4.78 4.77 2.73
N ASN A 193 4.13 3.73 3.23
CA ASN A 193 4.58 3.06 4.43
C ASN A 193 5.54 1.91 4.10
N GLN A 194 6.80 2.02 4.54
CA GLN A 194 7.89 1.08 4.23
C GLN A 194 7.87 0.63 2.76
N PRO A 195 7.87 1.57 1.79
CA PRO A 195 7.58 1.22 0.41
C PRO A 195 8.61 0.24 -0.15
N PHE A 196 8.12 -0.79 -0.83
CA PHE A 196 8.91 -1.87 -1.40
C PHE A 196 9.59 -1.39 -2.68
N PHE A 197 10.82 -0.90 -2.53
CA PHE A 197 11.70 -0.52 -3.63
C PHE A 197 12.91 -1.46 -3.69
N GLY A 198 13.50 -1.56 -4.88
CA GLY A 198 14.64 -2.42 -5.16
C GLY A 198 15.70 -1.71 -6.00
N GLY A 199 16.64 -2.52 -6.47
CA GLY A 199 17.79 -2.15 -7.29
C GLY A 199 18.73 -3.34 -7.41
N SER A 200 19.45 -3.46 -8.52
CA SER A 200 20.33 -4.62 -8.72
C SER A 200 21.52 -4.59 -7.75
N LYS A 201 22.08 -3.40 -7.50
CA LYS A 201 23.14 -3.19 -6.51
C LYS A 201 22.54 -3.15 -5.11
N ARG A 202 23.16 -3.90 -4.19
CA ARG A 202 22.76 -3.90 -2.78
C ARG A 202 23.11 -2.61 -2.06
N THR A 203 22.20 -2.11 -1.25
CA THR A 203 22.46 -1.03 -0.29
C THR A 203 23.18 -1.55 0.95
N GLN A 204 23.60 -0.65 1.85
CA GLN A 204 24.27 -1.05 3.08
C GLN A 204 23.29 -1.74 4.04
N SER A 205 22.04 -1.29 4.08
CA SER A 205 20.96 -1.94 4.85
C SER A 205 20.71 -3.37 4.37
N GLU A 206 20.62 -3.60 3.06
CA GLU A 206 20.40 -4.93 2.49
C GLU A 206 21.56 -5.89 2.78
N VAL A 207 22.80 -5.38 2.83
CA VAL A 207 23.98 -6.18 3.22
C VAL A 207 23.99 -6.44 4.74
N ARG A 208 23.75 -5.40 5.55
CA ARG A 208 23.71 -5.50 7.02
C ARG A 208 22.64 -6.50 7.48
N LEU A 209 21.51 -6.53 6.80
CA LEU A 209 20.33 -7.35 7.14
C LEU A 209 20.17 -8.55 6.19
N ALA A 210 21.28 -9.08 5.66
CA ALA A 210 21.25 -10.19 4.70
C ALA A 210 20.58 -11.47 5.23
N ASN A 211 20.58 -11.68 6.55
CA ASN A 211 19.97 -12.84 7.22
C ASN A 211 18.69 -12.47 7.99
N ASP A 212 18.04 -11.37 7.61
CA ASP A 212 16.77 -10.96 8.22
C ASP A 212 15.75 -12.11 8.22
N LYS A 213 14.86 -12.13 9.22
CA LYS A 213 13.89 -13.22 9.41
C LYS A 213 12.52 -12.90 8.82
N VAL A 214 12.31 -11.69 8.30
CA VAL A 214 11.06 -11.24 7.70
C VAL A 214 11.20 -11.04 6.20
N LEU A 215 12.15 -10.22 5.77
CA LEU A 215 12.38 -9.86 4.38
C LEU A 215 13.87 -9.91 4.01
N PRO A 216 14.58 -11.04 4.21
CA PRO A 216 15.96 -11.12 3.75
C PRO A 216 16.05 -10.88 2.24
N PRO A 217 17.18 -10.39 1.72
CA PRO A 217 17.32 -10.04 0.30
C PRO A 217 16.85 -11.12 -0.68
N ILE A 218 17.04 -12.41 -0.36
CA ILE A 218 16.56 -13.52 -1.19
C ILE A 218 15.05 -13.53 -1.38
N ILE A 219 14.27 -13.16 -0.36
CA ILE A 219 12.82 -13.04 -0.45
C ILE A 219 12.44 -11.86 -1.34
N SER A 220 13.08 -10.70 -1.13
CA SER A 220 12.83 -9.53 -1.98
C SER A 220 13.20 -9.79 -3.45
N ASP A 221 14.23 -10.58 -3.72
CA ASP A 221 14.63 -10.95 -5.07
C ASP A 221 13.57 -11.80 -5.77
N ILE A 222 13.02 -12.80 -5.06
CA ILE A 222 11.93 -13.64 -5.60
C ILE A 222 10.68 -12.81 -5.86
N MET A 223 10.33 -11.90 -4.94
CA MET A 223 9.20 -10.99 -5.15
C MET A 223 9.39 -10.13 -6.40
N TRP A 224 10.59 -9.58 -6.62
CA TRP A 224 10.87 -8.81 -7.84
C TRP A 224 10.94 -9.66 -9.11
N ASP A 225 11.54 -10.85 -9.05
CA ASP A 225 11.63 -11.79 -10.18
C ASP A 225 10.25 -12.23 -10.67
N LEU A 226 9.32 -12.47 -9.73
CA LEU A 226 7.94 -12.81 -10.06
C LEU A 226 7.09 -11.58 -10.39
N GLY A 227 7.38 -10.41 -9.82
CA GLY A 227 6.58 -9.20 -9.93
C GLY A 227 6.85 -8.34 -11.17
N LEU A 228 8.10 -8.20 -11.58
CA LEU A 228 8.48 -7.33 -12.70
C LEU A 228 8.08 -7.93 -14.07
N PRO A 229 8.05 -7.10 -15.14
CA PRO A 229 7.94 -7.62 -16.51
C PRO A 229 8.97 -8.71 -16.79
N GLU A 230 8.63 -9.68 -17.64
CA GLU A 230 9.57 -10.76 -17.99
C GLU A 230 10.86 -10.20 -18.60
N GLY A 231 12.00 -10.68 -18.12
CA GLY A 231 13.33 -10.23 -18.56
C GLY A 231 13.82 -8.92 -17.93
N ALA A 232 12.98 -8.21 -17.17
CA ALA A 232 13.41 -7.03 -16.42
C ALA A 232 14.26 -7.42 -15.20
N ASN A 233 15.18 -6.54 -14.83
CA ASN A 233 15.95 -6.65 -13.59
C ASN A 233 15.46 -5.60 -12.57
N ARG A 234 16.06 -5.61 -11.38
CA ARG A 234 15.64 -4.74 -10.27
C ARG A 234 15.98 -3.25 -10.45
N ASP A 235 16.67 -2.87 -11.53
CA ASP A 235 16.82 -1.46 -11.92
C ASP A 235 15.74 -1.00 -12.91
N HIS A 236 14.71 -1.82 -13.16
CA HIS A 236 13.48 -1.34 -13.80
C HIS A 236 12.81 -0.25 -12.94
N GLU A 237 12.21 0.77 -13.56
CA GLU A 237 11.60 1.93 -12.87
C GLU A 237 10.52 1.55 -11.85
N TYR A 238 9.83 0.42 -12.05
CA TYR A 238 8.85 -0.13 -11.11
C TYR A 238 9.48 -0.60 -9.79
N SER A 239 10.73 -1.05 -9.83
CA SER A 239 11.48 -1.48 -8.66
C SER A 239 12.33 -0.35 -8.10
N ASN A 240 13.08 0.35 -8.95
CA ASN A 240 14.01 1.39 -8.56
C ASN A 240 13.49 2.78 -8.99
N PRO A 241 12.90 3.56 -8.06
CA PRO A 241 12.33 4.86 -8.40
C PRO A 241 13.38 5.88 -8.83
N MET A 242 14.66 5.68 -8.49
CA MET A 242 15.74 6.58 -8.91
C MET A 242 15.90 6.55 -10.43
N VAL A 243 15.76 5.37 -11.06
CA VAL A 243 15.80 5.23 -12.52
C VAL A 243 14.65 5.96 -13.19
N GLY A 244 13.45 5.90 -12.60
CA GLY A 244 12.29 6.66 -13.10
C GLY A 244 12.50 8.17 -13.00
N ILE A 245 13.03 8.66 -11.88
CA ILE A 245 13.31 10.08 -11.66
C ILE A 245 14.43 10.59 -12.59
N GLU A 246 15.50 9.82 -12.76
CA GLU A 246 16.62 10.19 -13.64
C GLU A 246 16.22 10.20 -15.12
N SER A 247 15.34 9.28 -15.54
CA SER A 247 14.89 9.19 -16.94
C SER A 247 13.81 10.22 -17.30
N ASN A 248 13.07 10.74 -16.33
CA ASN A 248 12.05 11.77 -16.54
C ASN A 248 12.20 12.93 -15.52
N PRO A 249 12.94 14.00 -15.88
CA PRO A 249 13.15 15.15 -14.99
C PRO A 249 11.87 15.86 -14.53
N ASN A 250 10.77 15.71 -15.28
CA ASN A 250 9.49 16.37 -15.00
C ASN A 250 8.50 15.45 -14.29
N LEU A 251 8.89 14.21 -13.93
CA LEU A 251 8.02 13.19 -13.35
C LEU A 251 7.20 13.67 -12.14
N LEU A 252 7.76 14.58 -11.35
CA LEU A 252 7.17 15.08 -10.10
C LEU A 252 6.57 16.48 -10.24
N ASP A 253 6.60 17.09 -11.43
CA ASP A 253 6.14 18.47 -11.63
C ASP A 253 4.67 18.63 -11.29
N GLN A 254 3.83 17.70 -11.74
CA GLN A 254 2.41 17.76 -11.48
C GLN A 254 2.08 17.55 -10.00
N VAL A 255 2.79 16.66 -9.30
CA VAL A 255 2.68 16.48 -7.84
C VAL A 255 3.03 17.77 -7.10
N LYS A 256 4.08 18.48 -7.52
CA LYS A 256 4.48 19.78 -6.94
C LYS A 256 3.42 20.85 -7.19
N LEU A 257 2.93 20.95 -8.43
CA LEU A 257 1.90 21.94 -8.82
C LEU A 257 0.60 21.75 -8.05
N LEU A 258 0.19 20.49 -7.82
CA LEU A 258 -0.99 20.16 -7.03
C LEU A 258 -0.79 20.34 -5.52
N GLY A 259 0.45 20.57 -5.08
CA GLY A 259 0.79 20.75 -3.67
C GLY A 259 0.58 19.49 -2.82
N TRP A 260 0.62 18.30 -3.43
CA TRP A 260 0.45 17.05 -2.69
C TRP A 260 1.63 16.85 -1.73
N LYS A 261 1.34 16.47 -0.48
CA LYS A 261 2.39 16.07 0.47
C LYS A 261 2.59 14.56 0.43
N ILE A 262 3.84 14.15 0.58
CA ILE A 262 4.27 12.76 0.62
C ILE A 262 4.79 12.45 2.02
N LEU A 263 4.27 11.40 2.65
CA LEU A 263 4.84 10.81 3.85
C LEU A 263 5.52 9.51 3.47
N VAL A 264 6.78 9.35 3.85
CA VAL A 264 7.50 8.08 3.76
C VAL A 264 7.88 7.64 5.16
N THR A 265 7.50 6.42 5.53
CA THR A 265 7.84 5.83 6.83
C THR A 265 8.73 4.61 6.65
N GLY A 266 9.54 4.31 7.67
CA GLY A 266 10.43 3.15 7.68
C GLY A 266 11.04 2.91 9.05
N CYS A 267 11.77 1.82 9.20
CA CYS A 267 12.52 1.51 10.41
C CYS A 267 13.91 0.96 10.08
N ASP A 268 14.90 1.13 10.96
CA ASP A 268 16.28 0.71 10.69
C ASP A 268 16.49 -0.81 10.70
N GLY A 269 15.50 -1.59 11.15
CA GLY A 269 15.48 -3.04 11.01
C GLY A 269 14.88 -3.55 9.68
N ASP A 270 14.42 -2.65 8.81
CA ASP A 270 13.98 -3.00 7.46
C ASP A 270 15.19 -3.04 6.49
N PRO A 271 15.44 -4.16 5.78
CA PRO A 271 16.46 -4.23 4.74
C PRO A 271 16.35 -3.14 3.66
N LEU A 272 15.16 -2.60 3.42
CA LEU A 272 14.88 -1.61 2.37
C LEU A 272 15.07 -0.16 2.82
N ILE A 273 15.41 0.10 4.09
CA ILE A 273 15.43 1.44 4.69
C ILE A 273 16.30 2.45 3.91
N ASP A 274 17.47 2.04 3.41
CA ASP A 274 18.36 2.94 2.66
C ASP A 274 17.64 3.49 1.41
N ARG A 275 16.88 2.64 0.69
CA ARG A 275 16.12 3.04 -0.50
C ARG A 275 14.98 4.00 -0.16
N GLN A 276 14.35 3.80 0.99
CA GLN A 276 13.26 4.65 1.50
C GLN A 276 13.80 6.04 1.90
N VAL A 277 14.95 6.08 2.58
CA VAL A 277 15.65 7.31 2.96
C VAL A 277 16.15 8.07 1.72
N ASP A 278 16.74 7.36 0.77
CA ASP A 278 17.24 7.94 -0.49
C ASP A 278 16.10 8.58 -1.29
N LEU A 279 14.94 7.92 -1.38
CA LEU A 279 13.76 8.52 -2.01
C LEU A 279 13.35 9.84 -1.33
N VAL A 280 13.27 9.87 0.00
CA VAL A 280 12.93 11.11 0.73
C VAL A 280 13.94 12.21 0.44
N LYS A 281 15.23 11.88 0.42
CA LYS A 281 16.29 12.84 0.14
C LYS A 281 16.12 13.44 -1.27
N VAL A 282 15.98 12.60 -2.29
CA VAL A 282 15.82 13.04 -3.68
C VAL A 282 14.52 13.85 -3.87
N LEU A 283 13.40 13.41 -3.28
CA LEU A 283 12.14 14.17 -3.32
C LEU A 283 12.29 15.57 -2.72
N LYS A 284 13.03 15.72 -1.61
CA LYS A 284 13.32 17.04 -1.02
C LYS A 284 14.18 17.91 -1.93
N GLU A 285 15.22 17.34 -2.53
CA GLU A 285 16.11 18.04 -3.46
C GLU A 285 15.35 18.55 -4.70
N LEU A 286 14.34 17.79 -5.15
CA LEU A 286 13.46 18.16 -6.26
C LEU A 286 12.32 19.12 -5.86
N GLY A 287 12.26 19.55 -4.60
CA GLY A 287 11.27 20.52 -4.10
C GLY A 287 9.88 19.95 -3.85
N VAL A 288 9.73 18.62 -3.75
CA VAL A 288 8.46 17.98 -3.36
C VAL A 288 8.24 18.15 -1.87
N GLN A 289 6.99 18.39 -1.46
CA GLN A 289 6.61 18.43 -0.04
C GLN A 289 6.64 17.03 0.55
N VAL A 290 7.78 16.60 1.11
CA VAL A 290 7.95 15.26 1.67
C VAL A 290 8.41 15.28 3.14
N LYS A 291 7.78 14.44 3.96
CA LYS A 291 8.19 14.13 5.34
C LYS A 291 8.67 12.68 5.38
N GLY A 292 9.90 12.47 5.87
CA GLY A 292 10.40 11.14 6.22
C GLY A 292 10.24 10.91 7.72
N SER A 293 9.76 9.75 8.12
CA SER A 293 9.65 9.34 9.53
C SER A 293 10.24 7.95 9.71
N PHE A 294 11.47 7.90 10.23
CA PHE A 294 12.24 6.66 10.34
C PHE A 294 12.50 6.34 11.82
N THR A 295 12.07 5.17 12.27
CA THR A 295 12.21 4.71 13.65
C THR A 295 13.43 3.80 13.82
N GLN A 296 13.99 3.77 15.04
CA GLN A 296 15.02 2.78 15.42
C GLN A 296 14.36 1.51 15.95
N GLY A 297 14.96 0.37 15.63
CA GLY A 297 14.45 -0.97 15.94
C GLY A 297 13.44 -1.48 14.91
N PHE A 298 12.67 -2.49 15.34
CA PHE A 298 11.61 -3.14 14.57
C PHE A 298 12.09 -3.88 13.32
N TYR A 299 11.16 -4.18 12.41
CA TYR A 299 11.38 -4.97 11.20
C TYR A 299 10.30 -4.61 10.15
N HIS A 300 10.50 -5.04 8.91
CA HIS A 300 9.58 -4.78 7.82
C HIS A 300 8.15 -5.31 8.12
N GLY A 301 7.12 -4.47 7.97
CA GLY A 301 5.72 -4.80 8.27
C GLY A 301 5.38 -4.82 9.76
N SER A 302 6.26 -4.34 10.65
CA SER A 302 5.97 -4.28 12.08
C SER A 302 4.76 -3.41 12.42
N GLU A 303 4.48 -2.37 11.64
CA GLU A 303 3.37 -1.43 11.80
C GLU A 303 1.99 -1.97 11.41
N ILE A 304 1.91 -3.22 10.95
CA ILE A 304 0.63 -3.93 10.77
C ILE A 304 0.46 -5.09 11.77
N ILE A 305 1.51 -5.45 12.52
CA ILE A 305 1.52 -6.60 13.44
C ILE A 305 1.72 -6.17 14.90
N ASP A 306 2.71 -5.32 15.15
CA ASP A 306 3.08 -4.84 16.48
C ASP A 306 2.15 -3.70 16.93
N PRO A 307 1.36 -3.88 18.01
CA PRO A 307 0.39 -2.87 18.44
C PRO A 307 0.99 -1.49 18.75
N LEU A 308 2.25 -1.43 19.18
CA LEU A 308 2.92 -0.16 19.49
C LEU A 308 3.26 0.59 18.20
N GLU A 309 3.79 -0.10 17.19
CA GLU A 309 4.09 0.53 15.90
C GLU A 309 2.82 0.88 15.14
N VAL A 310 1.80 0.01 15.16
CA VAL A 310 0.46 0.31 14.62
C VAL A 310 -0.05 1.63 15.21
N LYS A 311 -0.01 1.80 16.53
CA LYS A 311 -0.49 3.03 17.19
C LYS A 311 0.34 4.26 16.80
N LYS A 312 1.68 4.17 16.78
CA LYS A 312 2.54 5.29 16.37
C LYS A 312 2.28 5.70 14.93
N PHE A 313 2.16 4.71 14.05
CA PHE A 313 1.86 4.93 12.64
C PHE A 313 0.48 5.58 12.46
N SER A 314 -0.55 5.08 13.14
CA SER A 314 -1.89 5.67 13.12
C SER A 314 -1.90 7.14 13.56
N LEU A 315 -1.15 7.49 14.62
CA LEU A 315 -1.02 8.88 15.08
C LEU A 315 -0.32 9.78 14.05
N LEU A 316 0.72 9.26 13.39
CA LEU A 316 1.43 9.99 12.34
C LEU A 316 0.56 10.25 11.11
N VAL A 317 -0.22 9.24 10.69
CA VAL A 317 -1.20 9.38 9.60
C VAL A 317 -2.30 10.36 10.00
N LYS A 318 -2.80 10.30 11.23
CA LYS A 318 -3.77 11.27 11.76
C LYS A 318 -3.24 12.70 11.73
N GLU A 319 -2.00 12.91 12.17
CA GLU A 319 -1.33 14.22 12.10
C GLU A 319 -1.32 14.71 10.65
N LEU A 320 -0.86 13.86 9.70
CA LEU A 320 -0.81 14.22 8.29
C LEU A 320 -2.20 14.65 7.77
N ILE A 321 -3.22 13.79 7.92
CA ILE A 321 -4.58 14.04 7.44
C ILE A 321 -5.19 15.31 8.06
N SER A 322 -4.86 15.62 9.32
CA SER A 322 -5.42 16.78 10.04
C SER A 322 -4.78 18.12 9.65
N HIS A 323 -3.59 18.11 9.04
CA HIS A 323 -2.87 19.30 8.58
C HIS A 323 -3.11 19.62 7.09
N PHE A 324 -4.21 19.11 6.53
CA PHE A 324 -4.77 19.44 5.22
C PHE A 324 -6.22 19.88 5.34
#